data_AF-A0A9D4JWT6-F1
#
_entry.id   AF-A0A9D4JWT6-F1
#
_cell.length_a   1.000
_cell.length_b   1.000
_cell.length_c   1.000
_cell.angle_alpha   90.00
_cell.angle_beta   90.00
_cell.angle_gamma   90.00
#
_symmetry.space_group_name_H-M   'P 1'
#
loop_
_entity.id
_entity.type
_entity.pdbx_description
1 polymer ?
#
loop_
_entity_poly.entity_id
_entity_poly.type
_entity_poly.pdbx_seq_one_letter_code
_entity_poly.pdbx_strand_id
1 'polypeptide(L)'
;MIPETVRIPDQPVIEAEPLKNLVSEGQVVALFTDDELCEYYLMKVTHPLSSSTKETKDQWGAVIPQNTEVFTGLYYDKVGENRYSLIRSPYAIVPAASILYICAQIDSSKDTIKVPEYLHTSILECMNMSKDAR
;
A
#
# COMPACT_ATOMS: atom_id res chain seq x y z
N MET A 1 -32.05 -1.79 42.89
CA MET A 1 -30.63 -1.37 42.89
C MET A 1 -29.99 -1.98 41.67
N ILE A 2 -29.70 -1.16 40.67
CA ILE A 2 -28.99 -1.53 39.43
C ILE A 2 -27.59 -0.91 39.59
N PRO A 3 -26.48 -1.62 39.37
CA PRO A 3 -25.16 -1.03 39.54
C PRO A 3 -24.94 0.03 38.46
N GLU A 4 -24.46 1.20 38.89
CA GLU A 4 -24.05 2.28 38.00
C GLU A 4 -22.95 1.80 37.06
N THR A 5 -23.20 1.92 35.77
CA THR A 5 -22.19 1.73 34.73
C THR A 5 -21.08 2.75 34.95
N VAL A 6 -19.92 2.26 35.40
CA VAL A 6 -18.67 3.03 35.50
C VAL A 6 -18.35 3.56 34.10
N ARG A 7 -18.56 4.87 33.89
CA ARG A 7 -18.05 5.57 32.72
C ARG A 7 -16.56 5.78 32.92
N ILE A 8 -15.75 5.07 32.15
CA ILE A 8 -14.31 5.32 32.06
C ILE A 8 -14.13 6.60 31.23
N PRO A 9 -13.62 7.71 31.79
CA PRO A 9 -13.32 8.92 31.03
C PRO A 9 -11.96 8.79 30.35
N ASP A 10 -11.83 9.40 29.17
CA ASP A 10 -10.56 9.78 28.51
C ASP A 10 -9.64 8.64 28.02
N GLN A 11 -10.16 7.72 27.21
CA GLN A 11 -9.29 7.16 26.17
C GLN A 11 -9.14 8.23 25.07
N PRO A 12 -7.91 8.66 24.72
CA PRO A 12 -7.73 9.51 23.54
C PRO A 12 -8.30 8.74 22.35
N VAL A 13 -9.24 9.37 21.65
CA VAL A 13 -9.63 8.91 20.32
C VAL A 13 -8.39 9.05 19.47
N ILE A 14 -7.66 7.94 19.27
CA ILE A 14 -6.58 7.90 18.30
C ILE A 14 -7.30 8.03 16.96
N GLU A 15 -7.37 9.25 16.43
CA GLU A 15 -7.79 9.47 15.06
C GLU A 15 -6.76 8.73 14.20
N ALA A 16 -7.20 7.62 13.60
CA ALA A 16 -6.36 6.83 12.72
C ALA A 16 -6.00 7.71 11.51
N GLU A 17 -4.72 8.07 11.38
CA GLU A 17 -4.26 8.81 10.21
C GLU A 17 -4.43 7.94 8.94
N PRO A 18 -4.90 8.51 7.82
CA PRO A 18 -4.96 7.80 6.56
C PRO A 18 -3.59 7.27 6.15
N LEU A 19 -3.51 5.98 5.76
CA LEU A 19 -2.25 5.33 5.43
C LEU A 19 -1.41 6.11 4.40
N LYS A 20 -2.07 6.72 3.41
CA LYS A 20 -1.43 7.57 2.40
C LYS A 20 -0.58 8.72 2.98
N ASN A 21 -0.90 9.23 4.17
CA ASN A 21 -0.16 10.33 4.79
C ASN A 21 1.14 9.86 5.45
N LEU A 22 1.26 8.55 5.70
CA LEU A 22 2.43 7.92 6.33
C LEU A 22 3.45 7.41 5.30
N VAL A 23 3.06 7.36 4.02
CA VAL A 23 3.90 6.87 2.92
C VAL A 23 4.88 7.95 2.50
N SER A 24 6.17 7.59 2.47
CA SER A 24 7.28 8.45 2.08
C SER A 24 8.04 7.91 0.88
N GLU A 25 8.72 8.79 0.16
CA GLU A 25 9.63 8.41 -0.92
C GLU A 25 10.68 7.40 -0.44
N GLY A 26 10.96 6.40 -1.28
CA GLY A 26 11.89 5.33 -0.97
C GLY A 26 11.29 4.21 -0.12
N GLN A 27 10.05 4.29 0.35
CA GLN A 27 9.43 3.16 1.03
C GLN A 27 8.91 2.10 0.05
N VAL A 28 8.81 0.86 0.51
CA VAL A 28 8.12 -0.21 -0.20
C VAL A 28 6.72 -0.34 0.37
N VAL A 29 5.73 -0.39 -0.50
CA VAL A 29 4.31 -0.57 -0.15
C VAL A 29 3.74 -1.80 -0.82
N ALA A 30 2.78 -2.43 -0.15
CA ALA A 30 1.93 -3.46 -0.76
C ALA A 30 0.64 -2.82 -1.27
N LEU A 31 0.26 -3.22 -2.47
CA LEU A 31 -0.87 -2.69 -3.20
C LEU A 31 -1.94 -3.77 -3.34
N PHE A 32 -3.19 -3.34 -3.17
CA PHE A 32 -4.35 -4.16 -3.49
C PHE A 32 -4.39 -4.46 -4.98
N THR A 33 -4.84 -5.67 -5.32
CA THR A 33 -5.08 -6.10 -6.68
C THR A 33 -6.28 -7.05 -6.74
N ASP A 34 -7.03 -6.97 -7.82
CA ASP A 34 -8.08 -7.93 -8.18
C ASP A 34 -7.56 -9.04 -9.12
N ASP A 35 -6.26 -9.07 -9.36
CA ASP A 35 -5.60 -10.08 -10.20
C ASP A 35 -5.63 -11.47 -9.51
N GLU A 36 -6.31 -12.44 -10.13
CA GLU A 36 -6.41 -13.81 -9.61
C GLU A 36 -5.04 -14.53 -9.54
N LEU A 37 -4.05 -14.07 -10.31
CA LEU A 37 -2.73 -14.69 -10.38
C LEU A 37 -1.74 -14.10 -9.38
N CYS A 38 -2.05 -12.95 -8.78
CA CYS A 38 -1.17 -12.26 -7.85
C CYS A 38 -1.92 -11.88 -6.58
N GLU A 39 -1.41 -12.34 -5.44
CA GLU A 39 -2.01 -12.01 -4.13
C GLU A 39 -1.94 -10.52 -3.85
N TYR A 40 -0.82 -9.86 -4.15
CA TYR A 40 -0.64 -8.42 -4.05
C TYR A 40 0.55 -7.99 -4.92
N TYR A 41 0.60 -6.70 -5.25
CA TYR A 41 1.77 -6.10 -5.88
C TYR A 41 2.62 -5.35 -4.85
N LEU A 42 3.93 -5.33 -5.07
CA LEU A 42 4.86 -4.50 -4.29
C LEU A 42 5.36 -3.36 -5.16
N MET A 43 5.40 -2.16 -4.59
CA MET A 43 5.92 -0.98 -5.26
C MET A 43 6.89 -0.24 -4.35
N LYS A 44 8.05 0.13 -4.90
CA LYS A 44 8.93 1.13 -4.30
C LYS A 44 8.44 2.52 -4.70
N VAL A 45 8.07 3.34 -3.74
CA VAL A 45 7.66 4.72 -3.97
C VAL A 45 8.87 5.54 -4.40
N THR A 46 8.76 6.26 -5.51
CA THR A 46 9.85 7.10 -6.06
C THR A 46 9.51 8.58 -6.06
N HIS A 47 8.25 8.94 -5.86
CA HIS A 47 7.82 10.33 -5.71
C HIS A 47 6.83 10.45 -4.55
N PRO A 48 6.80 11.58 -3.83
CA PRO A 48 5.84 11.82 -2.77
C PRO A 48 4.40 11.84 -3.30
N LEU A 49 3.43 11.79 -2.37
CA LEU A 49 2.02 11.87 -2.70
C LEU A 49 1.74 13.12 -3.55
N SER A 50 1.08 12.92 -4.68
CA SER A 50 0.73 14.00 -5.60
C SER A 50 -0.72 13.85 -6.03
N SER A 51 -1.35 14.96 -6.43
CA SER A 51 -2.69 14.92 -7.03
C SER A 51 -2.56 15.15 -8.53
N SER A 52 -3.17 14.26 -9.33
CA SER A 52 -3.15 14.42 -10.79
C SER A 52 -4.00 15.63 -11.19
N THR A 53 -3.38 16.69 -11.72
CA THR A 53 -4.09 17.92 -12.13
C THR A 53 -4.90 17.75 -13.42
N LYS A 54 -4.68 16.64 -14.13
CA LYS A 54 -5.39 16.23 -15.34
C LYS A 54 -5.65 14.74 -15.29
N GLU A 55 -6.53 14.24 -16.15
CA GLU A 55 -6.59 12.80 -16.39
C GLU A 55 -5.24 12.31 -16.91
N THR A 56 -4.70 11.26 -16.28
CA THR A 56 -3.41 10.69 -16.65
C THR A 56 -3.61 9.21 -16.98
N LYS A 57 -2.99 8.75 -18.06
CA LYS A 57 -2.93 7.34 -18.40
C LYS A 57 -1.56 6.81 -18.02
N ASP A 58 -1.52 5.72 -17.25
CA ASP A 58 -0.25 5.06 -16.95
C ASP A 58 0.28 4.29 -18.17
N GLN A 59 1.48 3.71 -18.06
CA GLN A 59 2.10 2.98 -19.16
C GLN A 59 1.46 1.60 -19.44
N TRP A 60 0.62 1.11 -18.53
CA TRP A 60 -0.14 -0.14 -18.70
C TRP A 60 -1.57 0.09 -19.19
N GLY A 61 -1.95 1.35 -19.35
CA GLY A 61 -3.20 1.79 -19.94
C GLY A 61 -4.31 2.11 -18.94
N ALA A 62 -4.05 2.06 -17.64
CA ALA A 62 -4.98 2.48 -16.62
C ALA A 62 -5.19 3.99 -16.69
N VAL A 63 -6.46 4.41 -16.66
CA VAL A 63 -6.85 5.83 -16.70
C VAL A 63 -7.11 6.29 -15.26
N ILE A 64 -6.37 7.29 -14.84
CA ILE A 64 -6.48 7.90 -13.51
C ILE A 64 -7.23 9.22 -13.66
N PRO A 65 -8.43 9.34 -13.05
CA PRO A 65 -9.21 10.57 -13.11
C PRO A 65 -8.46 11.77 -12.54
N GLN A 66 -8.83 12.96 -13.02
CA GLN A 66 -8.36 14.21 -12.44
C GLN A 66 -8.67 14.31 -10.94
N ASN A 67 -7.80 14.98 -10.19
CA ASN A 67 -7.86 15.19 -8.74
C ASN A 67 -7.77 13.89 -7.92
N THR A 68 -7.32 12.79 -8.52
CA THR A 68 -6.97 11.57 -7.79
C THR A 68 -5.60 11.74 -7.15
N GLU A 69 -5.51 11.45 -5.86
CA GLU A 69 -4.25 11.33 -5.14
C GLU A 69 -3.53 10.04 -5.55
N VAL A 70 -2.28 10.17 -5.97
CA VAL A 70 -1.47 9.08 -6.51
C VAL A 70 -0.07 9.06 -5.93
N PHE A 71 0.49 7.86 -5.88
CA PHE A 71 1.92 7.64 -5.74
C PHE A 71 2.51 7.20 -7.07
N THR A 72 3.72 7.67 -7.34
CA THR A 72 4.52 7.17 -8.47
C THR A 72 5.64 6.31 -7.92
N GLY A 73 5.88 5.17 -8.56
CA GLY A 73 6.84 4.19 -8.07
C GLY A 73 7.32 3.19 -9.12
N LEU A 74 8.06 2.20 -8.66
CA LEU A 74 8.60 1.10 -9.45
C LEU A 74 8.11 -0.23 -8.85
N TYR A 75 7.53 -1.09 -9.68
CA TYR A 75 7.04 -2.39 -9.23
C TYR A 75 8.18 -3.35 -8.95
N TYR A 76 7.95 -4.26 -8.02
CA TYR A 76 8.74 -5.47 -7.90
C TYR A 76 8.02 -6.66 -8.54
N ASP A 77 8.74 -7.43 -9.34
CA ASP A 77 8.27 -8.67 -9.94
C ASP A 77 8.57 -9.88 -9.05
N LYS A 78 7.66 -10.84 -8.97
CA LYS A 78 7.84 -12.04 -8.13
C LYS A 78 8.72 -13.04 -8.88
N VAL A 79 9.96 -13.22 -8.43
CA VAL A 79 10.96 -14.09 -9.06
C VAL A 79 11.16 -15.42 -8.34
N GLY A 80 10.43 -15.63 -7.25
CA GLY A 80 10.44 -16.86 -6.47
C GLY A 80 9.58 -16.76 -5.22
N GLU A 81 9.66 -17.77 -4.36
CA GLU A 81 8.91 -17.80 -3.11
C GLU A 81 9.31 -16.63 -2.20
N ASN A 82 8.39 -15.68 -2.01
CA ASN A 82 8.59 -14.44 -1.27
C ASN A 82 9.84 -13.64 -1.70
N ARG A 83 10.29 -13.80 -2.94
CA ARG A 83 11.45 -13.10 -3.50
C ARG A 83 11.00 -12.26 -4.68
N TYR A 84 11.44 -11.01 -4.68
CA TYR A 84 11.03 -10.05 -5.68
C TYR A 84 12.21 -9.26 -6.23
N SER A 85 12.13 -8.87 -7.49
CA SER A 85 13.13 -8.07 -8.19
C SER A 85 12.52 -6.78 -8.72
N LEU A 86 13.17 -5.65 -8.47
CA LEU A 86 12.71 -4.32 -8.87
C LEU A 86 12.76 -4.18 -10.39
N ILE A 87 11.63 -3.83 -10.98
CA ILE A 87 11.54 -3.42 -12.37
C ILE A 87 11.88 -1.93 -12.43
N ARG A 88 13.00 -1.57 -13.07
CA ARG A 88 13.49 -0.18 -13.12
C ARG A 88 12.69 0.72 -14.09
N SER A 89 11.88 0.12 -14.96
CA SER A 89 11.02 0.82 -15.92
C SER A 89 9.96 -0.14 -16.45
N PRO A 90 8.72 0.32 -16.67
CA PRO A 90 8.26 1.70 -16.52
C PRO A 90 7.86 2.09 -15.09
N TYR A 91 7.65 3.39 -14.87
CA TYR A 91 7.12 3.91 -13.61
C TYR A 91 5.60 3.68 -13.53
N ALA A 92 5.18 3.14 -12.39
CA ALA A 92 3.80 2.97 -11.95
C ALA A 92 3.23 4.28 -11.44
N ILE A 93 1.99 4.60 -11.82
CA ILE A 93 1.19 5.63 -11.18
C ILE A 93 -0.01 4.93 -10.56
N VAL A 94 -0.12 4.98 -9.24
CA VAL A 94 -1.07 4.16 -8.49
C VAL A 94 -1.92 5.06 -7.58
N PRO A 95 -3.26 4.93 -7.58
CA PRO A 95 -4.10 5.63 -6.61
C PRO A 95 -3.68 5.35 -5.18
N ALA A 96 -3.60 6.39 -4.35
CA ALA A 96 -3.20 6.26 -2.95
C ALA A 96 -4.12 5.33 -2.14
N ALA A 97 -5.40 5.25 -2.54
CA ALA A 97 -6.39 4.35 -1.95
C ALA A 97 -6.10 2.85 -2.21
N SER A 98 -5.22 2.51 -3.14
CA SER A 98 -4.83 1.12 -3.42
C SER A 98 -3.73 0.61 -2.48
N ILE A 99 -3.11 1.48 -1.68
CA ILE A 99 -2.09 1.07 -0.71
C ILE A 99 -2.76 0.34 0.46
N LEU A 100 -2.32 -0.89 0.71
CA LEU A 100 -2.79 -1.72 1.82
C LEU A 100 -1.86 -1.68 3.02
N TYR A 101 -0.54 -1.62 2.75
CA TYR A 101 0.46 -1.84 3.78
C TYR A 101 1.76 -1.10 3.46
N ILE A 102 2.41 -0.54 4.49
CA ILE A 102 3.75 0.03 4.38
C ILE A 102 4.76 -1.00 4.89
N CYS A 103 5.58 -1.53 3.99
CA CYS A 103 6.55 -2.58 4.29
C CYS A 103 7.84 -1.98 4.90
N ALA A 104 7.73 -1.37 6.08
CA ALA A 104 8.84 -0.65 6.74
C ALA A 104 10.08 -1.53 7.02
N GLN A 105 9.91 -2.85 7.08
CA GLN A 105 10.98 -3.83 7.31
C GLN A 105 11.78 -4.16 6.04
N ILE A 106 11.31 -3.71 4.87
CA ILE A 106 11.98 -3.97 3.60
C ILE A 106 12.97 -2.86 3.31
N ASP A 107 14.23 -3.25 3.17
CA ASP A 107 15.31 -2.37 2.71
C ASP A 107 15.17 -2.09 1.21
N SER A 108 14.67 -0.89 0.89
CA SER A 108 14.39 -0.44 -0.47
C SER A 108 15.64 -0.04 -1.27
N SER A 109 16.82 -0.01 -0.64
CA SER A 109 18.09 0.23 -1.35
C SER A 109 18.49 -0.94 -2.25
N LYS A 110 17.87 -2.12 -2.04
CA LYS A 110 18.14 -3.34 -2.80
C LYS A 110 17.16 -3.50 -3.95
N ASP A 111 17.71 -3.88 -5.11
CA ASP A 111 16.91 -4.25 -6.28
C ASP A 111 16.22 -5.61 -6.07
N THR A 112 16.81 -6.51 -5.29
CA THR A 112 16.20 -7.80 -4.96
C THR A 112 15.89 -7.86 -3.47
N ILE A 113 14.64 -8.12 -3.16
CA ILE A 113 14.14 -8.20 -1.79
C ILE A 113 13.58 -9.59 -1.50
N LYS A 114 13.67 -10.00 -0.24
CA LYS A 114 12.94 -11.15 0.28
C LYS A 114 11.93 -10.63 1.30
N VAL A 115 10.66 -10.89 1.06
CA VAL A 115 9.59 -10.61 2.02
C VAL A 115 9.64 -11.70 3.09
N PRO A 116 9.80 -11.36 4.37
CA PRO A 116 9.67 -12.35 5.43
C PRO A 116 8.26 -12.94 5.46
N GLU A 117 8.13 -14.21 5.83
CA GLU A 117 6.83 -14.90 5.86
C GLU A 117 5.82 -14.20 6.77
N TYR A 118 6.25 -13.73 7.95
CA TYR A 118 5.38 -12.96 8.85
C TYR A 118 4.81 -11.69 8.18
N LEU A 119 5.63 -11.00 7.37
CA LEU A 119 5.21 -9.78 6.68
C LEU A 119 4.25 -10.11 5.55
N HIS A 120 4.50 -11.21 4.83
CA HIS A 120 3.60 -11.73 3.82
C HIS A 120 2.21 -12.05 4.42
N THR A 121 2.16 -12.78 5.55
CA THR A 121 0.92 -13.07 6.27
C THR A 121 0.20 -11.79 6.69
N SER A 122 0.91 -10.81 7.26
CA SER A 122 0.31 -9.53 7.65
C SER A 122 -0.31 -8.77 6.46
N ILE A 123 0.34 -8.78 5.29
CA ILE A 123 -0.20 -8.15 4.08
C ILE A 123 -1.51 -8.84 3.66
N LEU A 124 -1.54 -10.18 3.67
CA LEU A 124 -2.73 -10.95 3.31
C LEU A 124 -3.89 -10.72 4.29
N GLU A 125 -3.61 -10.62 5.59
CA GLU A 125 -4.61 -10.30 6.61
C GLU A 125 -5.25 -8.93 6.34
N CYS A 126 -4.45 -7.90 6.07
CA CYS A 126 -4.95 -6.57 5.72
C CYS A 126 -5.81 -6.59 4.45
N MET A 127 -5.46 -7.43 3.48
CA MET A 127 -6.26 -7.59 2.26
C MET A 127 -7.62 -8.21 2.54
N ASN A 128 -7.69 -9.27 3.34
CA ASN A 128 -8.94 -9.94 3.66
C ASN A 128 -9.88 -9.01 4.43
N MET A 129 -9.35 -8.26 5.41
CA MET A 129 -10.13 -7.24 6.12
C MET A 129 -10.68 -6.14 5.19
N SER A 130 -9.92 -5.80 4.14
CA SER A 130 -10.34 -4.78 3.16
C SER A 130 -11.41 -5.30 2.19
N LYS A 131 -11.48 -6.62 1.95
CA LYS A 131 -12.53 -7.26 1.15
C LYS A 131 -13.86 -7.30 1.90
N ASP A 132 -13.83 -7.58 3.20
CA ASP A 132 -15.05 -7.64 4.04
C ASP A 132 -15.67 -6.26 4.31
N ALA A 133 -14.93 -5.17 4.10
CA ALA A 133 -15.38 -3.80 4.32
C ALA A 133 -16.08 -3.16 3.09
N ARG A 134 -16.19 -3.88 1.97
CA ARG A 134 -16.82 -3.44 0.71
C ARG A 134 -18.12 -4.20 0.44
#